data_AF-A0A1S7FVS2-F1
#
_entry.id   AF-A0A1S7FVS2-F1
#
_cell.length_a   1.000
_cell.length_b   1.000
_cell.length_c   1.000
_cell.angle_alpha   90.00
_cell.angle_beta   90.00
_cell.angle_gamma   90.00
#
_symmetry.space_group_name_H-M   'P 1'
#
loop_
_entity.id
_entity.type
_entity.pdbx_description
1 polymer ?
#
loop_
_entity_poly.entity_id
_entity_poly.type
_entity_poly.pdbx_seq_one_letter_code
_entity_poly.pdbx_strand_id
1 'polypeptide(L)'
;MEKMMNQRMRLKIGELGEKHATRLDESKVSRVLFPDFVSADGCVLLHLFELPNLDNNRFISNEQIPDRTQLEAFVNHIHLSDIFEECADFPEDSLRFGLEIVEAWAGRLKVLFPQDHFHLVLSYDEFGSVVRFYKLRDDEEPWMDVERLDGYSDEGILVRII
;
A
#
# COMPACT_ATOMS: atom_id res chain seq x y z
N MET A 1 -10.47 -14.10 -1.48
CA MET A 1 -9.60 -12.92 -1.63
C MET A 1 -8.71 -13.14 -2.83
N GLU A 2 -8.74 -12.22 -3.77
CA GLU A 2 -8.07 -12.34 -5.07
C GLU A 2 -6.74 -11.59 -5.06
N LYS A 3 -5.80 -12.00 -5.91
CA LYS A 3 -4.54 -11.29 -6.18
C LYS A 3 -4.43 -11.10 -7.68
N MET A 4 -4.27 -9.85 -8.10
CA MET A 4 -3.99 -9.48 -9.48
C MET A 4 -2.57 -8.93 -9.52
N MET A 5 -1.87 -9.13 -10.63
CA MET A 5 -0.53 -8.55 -10.81
C MET A 5 -0.20 -8.45 -12.29
N ASN A 6 0.66 -7.49 -12.64
CA ASN A 6 1.18 -7.38 -14.01
C ASN A 6 2.31 -8.38 -14.26
N GLN A 7 2.71 -8.54 -15.53
CA GLN A 7 3.78 -9.44 -15.94
C GLN A 7 5.11 -9.09 -15.28
N ARG A 8 5.41 -7.80 -15.11
CA ARG A 8 6.64 -7.31 -14.46
C ARG A 8 6.75 -7.80 -13.03
N MET A 9 5.70 -7.66 -12.23
CA MET A 9 5.68 -8.14 -10.85
C MET A 9 5.87 -9.65 -10.76
N ARG A 10 5.24 -10.42 -11.66
CA ARG A 10 5.44 -11.89 -11.73
C ARG A 10 6.91 -12.23 -11.95
N LEU A 11 7.56 -11.54 -12.89
CA LEU A 11 8.98 -11.73 -13.18
C LEU A 11 9.84 -11.34 -11.96
N LYS A 12 9.59 -10.18 -11.36
CA LYS A 12 10.34 -9.72 -10.18
C LYS A 12 10.22 -10.64 -8.98
N ILE A 13 9.03 -11.17 -8.71
CA ILE A 13 8.83 -12.18 -7.67
C ILE A 13 9.57 -13.49 -8.01
N GLY A 14 9.56 -13.90 -9.29
CA GLY A 14 10.28 -15.10 -9.74
C GLY A 14 11.80 -14.97 -9.74
N GLU A 15 12.32 -13.75 -9.84
CA GLU A 15 13.74 -13.40 -9.77
C GLU A 15 14.26 -13.32 -8.32
N LEU A 16 13.37 -13.30 -7.31
CA LEU A 16 13.77 -13.19 -5.91
C LEU A 16 14.68 -14.37 -5.51
N GLY A 17 15.97 -14.07 -5.32
CA GLY A 17 16.98 -15.01 -4.85
C GLY A 17 16.90 -15.32 -3.36
N GLU A 18 18.01 -15.81 -2.78
CA GLU A 18 18.12 -15.99 -1.34
C GLU A 18 17.96 -14.65 -0.59
N LYS A 19 17.36 -14.71 0.61
CA LYS A 19 17.21 -13.52 1.46
C LYS A 19 18.59 -13.02 1.88
N HIS A 20 18.85 -11.73 1.73
CA HIS A 20 19.96 -11.14 2.44
C HIS A 20 19.62 -11.08 3.93
N ALA A 21 20.64 -11.23 4.78
CA ALA A 21 20.50 -11.10 6.23
C ALA A 21 20.37 -9.62 6.63
N THR A 22 19.42 -8.91 6.02
CA THR A 22 19.15 -7.50 6.30
C THR A 22 18.44 -7.42 7.64
N ARG A 23 19.14 -6.81 8.61
CA ARG A 23 18.59 -6.63 9.95
C ARG A 23 17.81 -5.33 10.00
N LEU A 24 16.50 -5.43 9.83
CA LEU A 24 15.60 -4.29 10.02
C LEU A 24 15.40 -4.01 11.51
N ASP A 25 15.16 -2.74 11.85
CA ASP A 25 14.74 -2.33 13.19
C ASP A 25 13.40 -2.97 13.55
N GLU A 26 13.40 -3.86 14.55
CA GLU A 26 12.23 -4.62 15.00
C GLU A 26 11.06 -3.72 15.41
N SER A 27 11.33 -2.55 15.98
CA SER A 27 10.29 -1.60 16.41
C SER A 27 9.60 -0.96 15.20
N LYS A 28 10.37 -0.60 14.16
CA LYS A 28 9.82 -0.10 12.90
C LYS A 28 9.04 -1.19 12.17
N VAL A 29 9.57 -2.42 12.13
CA VAL A 29 8.88 -3.59 11.55
C VAL A 29 7.53 -3.81 12.21
N SER A 30 7.48 -3.84 13.55
CA SER A 30 6.22 -4.04 14.28
C SER A 30 5.21 -2.93 13.99
N ARG A 31 5.66 -1.67 13.94
CA ARG A 31 4.78 -0.53 13.63
C ARG A 31 4.19 -0.62 12.23
N VAL A 32 5.00 -0.99 11.24
CA VAL A 32 4.58 -1.08 9.84
C VAL A 32 3.69 -2.30 9.60
N LEU A 33 3.98 -3.47 10.19
CA LEU A 33 3.15 -4.66 10.01
C LEU A 33 1.80 -4.55 10.73
N PHE A 34 1.78 -3.87 11.89
CA PHE A 34 0.60 -3.74 12.73
C PHE A 34 0.29 -2.28 13.04
N PRO A 35 -0.04 -1.47 12.01
CA PRO A 35 -0.38 -0.08 12.23
C PRO A 35 -1.79 0.05 12.79
N ASP A 36 -2.10 1.24 13.28
CA ASP A 36 -3.47 1.63 13.56
C ASP A 36 -4.15 2.11 12.27
N PHE A 37 -5.38 1.65 12.04
CA PHE A 37 -6.25 2.11 10.96
C PHE A 37 -7.41 2.88 11.58
N VAL A 38 -7.56 4.15 11.21
CA VAL A 38 -8.52 5.07 11.84
C VAL A 38 -9.60 5.45 10.84
N SER A 39 -10.86 5.44 11.26
CA SER A 39 -11.95 5.96 10.44
C SER A 39 -12.14 7.45 10.66
N ALA A 40 -12.20 8.23 9.58
CA ALA A 40 -12.45 9.66 9.59
C ALA A 40 -13.17 10.08 8.31
N ASP A 41 -14.32 10.76 8.44
CA ASP A 41 -15.14 11.29 7.33
C ASP A 41 -15.37 10.32 6.16
N GLY A 42 -15.71 9.07 6.47
CA GLY A 42 -15.95 8.02 5.47
C GLY A 42 -14.68 7.42 4.84
N CYS A 43 -13.50 7.82 5.32
CA CYS A 43 -12.22 7.23 4.98
C CYS A 43 -11.74 6.25 6.07
N VAL A 44 -10.82 5.37 5.66
CA VAL A 44 -9.97 4.54 6.53
C VAL A 44 -8.53 4.95 6.27
N LEU A 45 -7.90 5.54 7.27
CA LEU A 45 -6.59 6.15 7.17
C LEU A 45 -5.53 5.39 7.96
N LEU A 46 -4.35 5.27 7.37
CA LEU A 46 -3.17 4.68 7.96
C LEU A 46 -2.54 5.64 8.96
N HIS A 47 -2.54 5.26 10.24
CA HIS A 47 -1.92 6.04 11.29
C HIS A 47 -0.52 5.49 11.62
N LEU A 48 0.43 5.74 10.72
CA LEU A 48 1.86 5.45 10.94
C LEU A 48 2.67 6.68 11.31
N PHE A 49 2.33 7.81 10.70
CA PHE A 49 2.91 9.13 10.87
C PHE A 49 1.80 10.13 11.18
N GLU A 50 2.14 11.40 11.41
CA GLU A 50 1.14 12.45 11.54
C GLU A 50 0.26 12.51 10.27
N LEU A 51 -1.05 12.40 10.44
CA LEU A 51 -2.00 12.45 9.34
C LEU A 51 -1.99 13.86 8.72
N PRO A 52 -1.67 14.02 7.42
CA PRO A 52 -1.68 15.33 6.80
C PRO A 52 -3.13 15.85 6.69
N ASN A 53 -3.33 17.13 7.01
CA ASN A 53 -4.46 17.95 6.55
C ASN A 53 -5.86 17.33 6.66
N LEU A 54 -6.24 16.88 7.85
CA LEU A 54 -7.64 16.78 8.21
C LEU A 54 -8.06 18.06 8.97
N ASP A 55 -8.62 19.05 8.28
CA ASP A 55 -9.21 20.21 8.96
C ASP A 55 -10.45 19.75 9.74
N ASN A 56 -10.36 19.75 11.07
CA ASN A 56 -11.41 19.27 11.96
C ASN A 56 -11.95 17.87 11.59
N ASN A 57 -11.10 16.95 11.13
CA ASN A 57 -11.47 15.59 10.69
C ASN A 57 -12.45 15.54 9.51
N ARG A 58 -12.43 16.52 8.61
CA ARG A 58 -13.26 16.53 7.39
C ARG A 58 -12.41 16.54 6.12
N PHE A 59 -12.85 15.76 5.15
CA PHE A 59 -12.32 15.80 3.80
C PHE A 59 -12.82 17.07 3.10
N ILE A 60 -11.89 17.76 2.43
CA ILE A 60 -12.18 18.92 1.59
C ILE A 60 -11.61 18.61 0.21
N SER A 61 -12.49 18.46 -0.78
CA SER A 61 -12.08 18.23 -2.15
C SER A 61 -11.35 19.44 -2.74
N ASN A 62 -10.36 19.17 -3.57
CA ASN A 62 -9.63 20.18 -4.33
C ASN A 62 -9.16 19.59 -5.67
N GLU A 63 -8.47 20.39 -6.49
CA GLU A 63 -8.01 19.96 -7.82
C GLU A 63 -7.03 18.77 -7.78
N GLN A 64 -6.29 18.59 -6.70
CA GLN A 64 -5.30 17.51 -6.57
C GLN A 64 -5.88 16.26 -5.91
N ILE A 65 -6.79 16.44 -4.97
CA ILE A 65 -7.48 15.38 -4.22
C ILE A 65 -8.99 15.62 -4.35
N PRO A 66 -9.59 15.21 -5.48
CA PRO A 66 -10.99 15.50 -5.79
C PRO A 66 -11.98 14.69 -4.95
N ASP A 67 -11.59 13.52 -4.46
CA ASP A 67 -12.44 12.59 -3.72
C ASP A 67 -11.69 11.83 -2.61
N ARG A 68 -12.42 10.97 -1.88
CA ARG A 68 -11.90 10.22 -0.73
C ARG A 68 -10.98 9.09 -1.14
N THR A 69 -11.22 8.48 -2.29
CA THR A 69 -10.38 7.43 -2.86
C THR A 69 -8.99 7.97 -3.16
N GLN A 70 -8.89 9.15 -3.77
CA GLN A 70 -7.62 9.84 -4.01
C GLN A 70 -6.95 10.26 -2.70
N LEU A 71 -7.73 10.71 -1.70
CA LEU A 71 -7.18 11.03 -0.37
C LEU A 71 -6.56 9.80 0.28
N GLU A 72 -7.29 8.69 0.37
CA GLU A 72 -6.80 7.46 0.98
C GLU A 72 -5.58 6.94 0.24
N ALA A 73 -5.63 6.88 -1.09
CA ALA A 73 -4.48 6.46 -1.88
C ALA A 73 -3.25 7.33 -1.58
N PHE A 74 -3.43 8.64 -1.40
CA PHE A 74 -2.36 9.56 -1.05
C PHE A 74 -1.90 9.45 0.42
N VAL A 75 -2.78 9.28 1.39
CA VAL A 75 -2.40 9.23 2.82
C VAL A 75 -1.86 7.87 3.22
N ASN A 76 -2.39 6.80 2.62
CA ASN A 76 -2.15 5.42 3.03
C ASN A 76 -1.02 4.75 2.25
N HIS A 77 -0.16 5.52 1.59
CA HIS A 77 1.02 4.98 0.94
C HIS A 77 2.26 5.16 1.81
N ILE A 78 3.14 4.17 1.76
CA ILE A 78 4.46 4.23 2.37
C ILE A 78 5.49 3.75 1.35
N HIS A 79 6.57 4.50 1.22
CA HIS A 79 7.78 4.02 0.57
C HIS A 79 8.59 3.27 1.62
N LEU A 80 8.91 1.99 1.37
CA LEU A 80 9.64 1.20 2.37
C LEU A 80 11.06 1.73 2.60
N SER A 81 11.66 2.33 1.57
CA SER A 81 12.97 3.01 1.65
C SER A 81 12.97 4.23 2.59
N ASP A 82 11.83 4.92 2.76
CA ASP A 82 11.72 6.05 3.71
C ASP A 82 11.68 5.58 5.17
N ILE A 83 11.29 4.34 5.41
CA ILE A 83 11.15 3.77 6.76
C ILE A 83 12.39 2.94 7.14
N PHE A 84 12.87 2.15 6.19
CA PHE A 84 13.99 1.22 6.32
C PHE A 84 15.07 1.63 5.32
N GLU A 85 16.09 2.32 5.80
CA GLU A 85 17.22 2.79 4.97
C GLU A 85 17.91 1.60 4.28
N GLU A 86 17.92 0.44 4.93
CA GLU A 86 18.49 -0.80 4.37
C GLU A 86 17.75 -1.27 3.11
N CYS A 87 16.46 -0.95 2.96
CA CYS A 87 15.70 -1.26 1.75
C CYS A 87 16.12 -0.43 0.54
N ALA A 88 16.80 0.71 0.73
CA ALA A 88 17.34 1.50 -0.38
C ALA A 88 18.55 0.81 -1.03
N ASP A 89 19.38 0.15 -0.22
CA ASP A 89 20.54 -0.61 -0.70
C ASP A 89 20.15 -2.01 -1.23
N PHE A 90 19.04 -2.57 -0.72
CA PHE A 90 18.54 -3.89 -1.10
C PHE A 90 17.05 -3.85 -1.53
N PRO A 91 16.74 -3.35 -2.74
CA PRO A 91 15.36 -3.25 -3.24
C PRO A 91 14.58 -4.57 -3.22
N GLU A 92 15.25 -5.70 -3.46
CA GLU A 92 14.55 -6.99 -3.42
C GLU A 92 14.05 -7.37 -2.02
N ASP A 93 14.76 -6.96 -0.97
CA ASP A 93 14.32 -7.16 0.41
C ASP A 93 13.11 -6.28 0.72
N SER A 94 13.06 -5.07 0.13
CA SER A 94 11.86 -4.24 0.19
C SER A 94 10.67 -4.93 -0.46
N LEU A 95 10.87 -5.60 -1.61
CA LEU A 95 9.80 -6.36 -2.27
C LEU A 95 9.28 -7.49 -1.38
N ARG A 96 10.21 -8.28 -0.79
CA ARG A 96 9.83 -9.35 0.15
C ARG A 96 9.04 -8.80 1.33
N PHE A 97 9.48 -7.70 1.91
CA PHE A 97 8.80 -7.11 3.05
C PHE A 97 7.45 -6.49 2.68
N GLY A 98 7.37 -5.81 1.53
CA GLY A 98 6.11 -5.28 0.99
C GLY A 98 5.04 -6.34 0.78
N LEU A 99 5.43 -7.54 0.31
CA LEU A 99 4.52 -8.69 0.21
C LEU A 99 3.94 -9.11 1.56
N GLU A 100 4.75 -9.13 2.63
CA GLU A 100 4.30 -9.45 3.99
C GLU A 100 3.39 -8.35 4.56
N ILE A 101 3.72 -7.08 4.31
CA ILE A 101 2.89 -5.94 4.72
C ILE A 101 1.51 -6.01 4.08
N VAL A 102 1.44 -6.27 2.76
CA VAL A 102 0.15 -6.40 2.06
C VAL A 102 -0.73 -7.48 2.70
N GLU A 103 -0.18 -8.66 3.05
CA GLU A 103 -0.98 -9.70 3.70
C GLU A 103 -1.38 -9.33 5.14
N ALA A 104 -0.47 -8.74 5.91
CA ALA A 104 -0.75 -8.30 7.28
C ALA A 104 -1.87 -7.24 7.31
N TRP A 105 -1.75 -6.22 6.47
CA TRP A 105 -2.75 -5.15 6.34
C TRP A 105 -4.07 -5.69 5.81
N ALA A 106 -4.03 -6.57 4.81
CA ALA A 106 -5.24 -7.18 4.26
C ALA A 106 -6.05 -7.92 5.34
N GLY A 107 -5.37 -8.74 6.14
CA GLY A 107 -5.99 -9.45 7.26
C GLY A 107 -6.55 -8.48 8.32
N ARG A 108 -5.78 -7.45 8.67
CA ARG A 108 -6.18 -6.47 9.70
C ARG A 108 -7.36 -5.62 9.27
N LEU A 109 -7.34 -5.09 8.05
CA LEU A 109 -8.44 -4.31 7.47
C LEU A 109 -9.72 -5.13 7.40
N LYS A 110 -9.65 -6.40 6.99
CA LYS A 110 -10.84 -7.25 6.91
C LYS A 110 -11.48 -7.53 8.27
N VAL A 111 -10.67 -7.63 9.33
CA VAL A 111 -11.16 -7.81 10.70
C VAL A 111 -11.79 -6.52 11.22
N LEU A 112 -11.18 -5.36 10.98
CA LEU A 112 -11.65 -4.08 11.50
C LEU A 112 -12.85 -3.52 10.72
N PHE A 113 -12.88 -3.73 9.41
CA PHE A 113 -13.87 -3.16 8.49
C PHE A 113 -14.48 -4.27 7.60
N PRO A 114 -15.20 -5.25 8.18
CA PRO A 114 -15.61 -6.45 7.46
C PRO A 114 -16.61 -6.20 6.30
N GLN A 115 -17.33 -5.08 6.35
CA GLN A 115 -18.30 -4.66 5.33
C GLN A 115 -17.68 -3.80 4.23
N ASP A 116 -16.44 -3.35 4.42
CA ASP A 116 -15.74 -2.52 3.45
C ASP A 116 -14.91 -3.40 2.52
N HIS A 117 -14.69 -2.87 1.32
CA HIS A 117 -13.84 -3.47 0.31
C HIS A 117 -12.62 -2.60 0.07
N PHE A 118 -11.46 -3.22 -0.11
CA PHE A 118 -10.21 -2.48 -0.28
C PHE A 118 -9.37 -3.05 -1.41
N HIS A 119 -8.66 -2.16 -2.09
CA HIS A 119 -7.49 -2.50 -2.87
C HIS A 119 -6.24 -2.17 -2.06
N LEU A 120 -5.39 -3.18 -1.84
CA LEU A 120 -4.03 -2.98 -1.37
C LEU A 120 -3.09 -3.15 -2.56
N VAL A 121 -2.30 -2.13 -2.85
CA VAL A 121 -1.39 -2.07 -3.98
C VAL A 121 0.04 -2.14 -3.47
N LEU A 122 0.82 -3.05 -4.03
CA LEU A 122 2.27 -3.08 -3.90
C LEU A 122 2.86 -2.78 -5.27
N SER A 123 3.56 -1.66 -5.38
CA SER A 123 4.40 -1.38 -6.54
C SER A 123 5.87 -1.64 -6.21
N TYR A 124 6.65 -1.96 -7.25
CA TYR A 124 8.07 -2.23 -7.15
C TYR A 124 8.80 -1.82 -8.42
N ASP A 125 9.84 -1.01 -8.25
CA ASP A 125 10.74 -0.56 -9.30
C ASP A 125 12.20 -0.62 -8.84
N GLU A 126 13.10 0.11 -9.50
CA GLU A 126 14.51 0.18 -9.14
C GLU A 126 14.79 0.91 -7.82
N PHE A 127 13.84 1.71 -7.31
CA PHE A 127 13.95 2.47 -6.06
C PHE A 127 13.33 1.73 -4.86
N GLY A 128 12.76 0.54 -5.10
CA GLY A 128 12.20 -0.32 -4.05
C GLY A 128 10.68 -0.40 -4.11
N SER A 129 10.07 -0.67 -2.97
CA SER A 129 8.65 -0.98 -2.86
C SER A 129 7.83 0.12 -2.23
N VAL A 130 6.65 0.33 -2.79
CA VAL A 130 5.61 1.19 -2.22
C VAL A 130 4.39 0.34 -1.89
N VAL A 131 3.93 0.41 -0.64
CA VAL A 131 2.67 -0.21 -0.22
C VAL A 131 1.63 0.89 -0.07
N ARG A 132 0.44 0.68 -0.63
CA ARG A 132 -0.69 1.61 -0.61
C ARG A 132 -1.97 0.83 -0.37
N PHE A 133 -2.98 1.48 0.22
CA PHE A 133 -4.34 0.95 0.13
C PHE A 133 -5.38 2.05 0.07
N TYR A 134 -6.54 1.71 -0.47
CA TYR A 134 -7.72 2.57 -0.48
C TYR A 134 -8.99 1.71 -0.47
N LYS A 135 -10.05 2.28 0.06
CA LYS A 135 -11.39 1.68 0.09
C LYS A 135 -12.05 1.85 -1.28
N LEU A 136 -12.76 0.81 -1.73
CA LEU A 136 -13.62 0.88 -2.91
C LEU A 136 -14.98 1.49 -2.53
N ARG A 137 -15.51 2.30 -3.42
CA ARG A 137 -16.76 3.02 -3.25
C ARG A 137 -17.58 2.90 -4.52
N ASP A 138 -18.90 2.78 -4.38
CA ASP A 138 -19.80 2.63 -5.52
C ASP A 138 -19.95 3.95 -6.31
N ASP A 139 -19.61 5.08 -5.71
CA ASP A 139 -19.79 6.43 -6.23
C ASP A 139 -18.48 7.16 -6.61
N GLU A 140 -17.33 6.50 -6.47
CA GLU A 140 -16.01 7.05 -6.82
C GLU A 140 -15.24 6.07 -7.71
N GLU A 141 -14.47 6.59 -8.67
CA GLU A 141 -13.60 5.75 -9.50
C GLU A 141 -12.45 5.19 -8.65
N PRO A 142 -12.06 3.91 -8.82
CA PRO A 142 -10.88 3.37 -8.17
C PRO A 142 -9.61 4.13 -8.57
N TRP A 143 -8.67 4.27 -7.63
CA TRP A 143 -7.37 4.92 -7.90
C TRP A 143 -6.57 4.26 -9.04
N MET A 144 -6.82 2.98 -9.30
CA MET A 144 -6.15 2.17 -10.32
C MET A 144 -7.12 1.22 -11.02
N ASP A 145 -6.98 1.11 -12.34
CA ASP A 145 -7.66 0.13 -13.17
C ASP A 145 -6.98 -1.25 -13.06
N VAL A 146 -7.54 -2.09 -12.20
CA VAL A 146 -7.00 -3.44 -11.92
C VAL A 146 -7.17 -4.42 -13.08
N GLU A 147 -8.02 -4.13 -14.06
CA GLU A 147 -8.18 -4.98 -15.24
C GLU A 147 -7.06 -4.73 -16.27
N ARG A 148 -6.32 -3.62 -16.15
CA ARG A 148 -5.32 -3.18 -17.12
C ARG A 148 -3.95 -2.92 -16.49
N LEU A 149 -3.57 -3.73 -15.49
CA LEU A 149 -2.29 -3.59 -14.77
C LEU A 149 -1.04 -3.69 -15.67
N ASP A 150 -1.10 -4.42 -16.78
CA ASP A 150 0.01 -4.49 -17.75
C ASP A 150 0.21 -3.17 -18.54
N GLY A 151 -0.72 -2.22 -18.44
CA GLY A 151 -0.56 -0.87 -18.99
C GLY A 151 0.46 -0.01 -18.21
N TYR A 152 0.80 -0.39 -16.99
CA TYR A 152 1.83 0.27 -16.18
C TYR A 152 3.20 -0.25 -16.60
N SER A 153 3.89 0.53 -17.44
CA SER A 153 5.08 0.08 -18.16
C SER A 153 6.35 0.09 -17.34
N ASP A 154 6.39 0.80 -16.22
CA ASP A 154 7.66 1.14 -15.56
C ASP A 154 7.87 0.41 -14.22
N GLU A 155 6.79 -0.10 -13.63
CA GLU A 155 6.81 -0.75 -12.31
C GLU A 155 6.14 -2.14 -12.34
N GLY A 156 6.58 -3.03 -11.45
CA GLY A 156 5.84 -4.22 -11.09
C GLY A 156 4.69 -3.84 -10.16
N ILE A 157 3.48 -4.29 -10.45
CA ILE A 157 2.30 -4.04 -9.60
C ILE A 157 1.66 -5.35 -9.17
N LEU A 158 1.33 -5.44 -7.88
CA LEU A 158 0.43 -6.43 -7.29
C LEU A 158 -0.73 -5.69 -6.62
N VAL A 159 -1.95 -6.16 -6.86
CA VAL A 159 -3.14 -5.70 -6.17
C VAL A 159 -3.80 -6.86 -5.43
N ARG A 160 -4.04 -6.66 -4.14
CA ARG A 160 -4.76 -7.57 -3.25
C ARG A 160 -6.14 -6.98 -2.97
N ILE A 161 -7.18 -7.72 -3.35
CA ILE A 161 -8.59 -7.31 -3.21
C ILE A 161 -9.21 -8.04 -2.02
N ILE A 162 -9.80 -7.29 -1.08
CA ILE A 162 -10.41 -7.80 0.17
C ILE A 162 -11.79 -7.22 0.47
#